data_AF-A0A2V8GBK6-F1
#
_entry.id   AF-A0A2V8GBK6-F1
#
_cell.length_a   1.000
_cell.length_b   1.000
_cell.length_c   1.000
_cell.angle_alpha   90.00
_cell.angle_beta   90.00
_cell.angle_gamma   90.00
#
_symmetry.space_group_name_H-M   'P 1'
#
loop_
_entity.id
_entity.type
_entity.pdbx_description
1 polymer ?
#
loop_
_entity_poly.entity_id
_entity_poly.type
_entity_poly.pdbx_seq_one_letter_code
_entity_poly.pdbx_strand_id
1 'polypeptide(L)'
;MDRGPVGVQRGDRCTRDRAIASTPVPVVSAVGHETDVTIADFVADVRAPTPSAAAELVVARKDEFCGRIDRLEDRLRAAARGRVQRLSRRVHMLSGRPAIAGYAGRLAMKGRHAAELTHALARIGRAQLAMRDRRVQQLRRQLETFDLGRRLAGVRTRLVSGRGQLERAMTARRHRAESQFRSCATRLEAMSPLAVLGRGYAVAWNADRTQVLRDAAEVKPGDTVRVTLSRGEIETKVSRTE
;
A
#
# COMPACT_ATOMS: atom_id res chain seq x y z
N MET A 1 -12.06 -45.27 -117.60
CA MET A 1 -13.34 -45.88 -118.02
C MET A 1 -14.27 -45.63 -116.86
N ASP A 2 -15.27 -44.77 -116.91
CA ASP A 2 -16.28 -44.70 -117.96
C ASP A 2 -16.92 -43.30 -117.98
N ARG A 3 -17.23 -42.80 -119.18
CA ARG A 3 -17.92 -41.52 -119.38
C ARG A 3 -19.42 -41.81 -119.53
N GLY A 4 -20.24 -41.13 -118.74
CA GLY A 4 -21.61 -40.76 -119.11
C GLY A 4 -22.68 -41.02 -118.04
N PRO A 5 -23.88 -40.42 -118.14
CA PRO A 5 -24.29 -39.22 -118.88
C PRO A 5 -24.79 -38.09 -117.95
N VAL A 6 -24.81 -36.87 -118.49
CA VAL A 6 -25.46 -35.69 -117.90
C VAL A 6 -26.97 -35.94 -117.85
N GLY A 7 -27.50 -36.21 -116.66
CA GLY A 7 -28.93 -36.34 -116.39
C GLY A 7 -29.40 -35.22 -115.48
N VAL A 8 -30.01 -34.17 -116.04
CA VAL A 8 -30.70 -33.12 -115.29
C VAL A 8 -31.97 -33.73 -114.67
N GLN A 9 -31.87 -34.23 -113.44
CA GLN A 9 -33.04 -34.66 -112.67
C GLN A 9 -33.73 -33.42 -112.06
N ARG A 10 -34.82 -32.98 -112.70
CA ARG A 10 -35.77 -32.02 -112.13
C ARG A 10 -36.72 -32.77 -111.18
N GLY A 11 -36.29 -33.00 -109.95
CA GLY A 11 -37.12 -33.44 -108.81
C GLY A 11 -36.58 -32.78 -107.53
N ASP A 12 -37.45 -32.52 -106.54
CA ASP A 12 -37.12 -31.99 -105.20
C ASP A 12 -36.90 -30.48 -105.02
N ARG A 13 -37.88 -29.67 -105.44
CA ARG A 13 -38.01 -28.28 -104.94
C ARG A 13 -38.79 -28.16 -103.62
N CYS A 14 -39.75 -29.04 -103.39
CA CYS A 14 -40.69 -28.95 -102.24
C CYS A 14 -40.07 -29.33 -100.87
N THR A 15 -38.94 -30.03 -100.85
CA THR A 15 -38.28 -30.51 -99.60
C THR A 15 -37.35 -29.48 -98.96
N ARG A 16 -36.76 -28.55 -99.75
CA ARG A 16 -35.84 -27.53 -99.22
C ARG A 16 -36.55 -26.41 -98.46
N ASP A 17 -37.72 -25.96 -98.93
CA ASP A 17 -38.44 -24.87 -98.28
C ASP A 17 -38.95 -25.25 -96.89
N ARG A 18 -39.39 -26.52 -96.73
CA ARG A 18 -39.80 -27.05 -95.42
C ARG A 18 -38.63 -27.10 -94.42
N ALA A 19 -37.40 -27.27 -94.89
CA ALA A 19 -36.20 -27.21 -94.05
C ALA A 19 -35.90 -25.77 -93.59
N ILE A 20 -36.01 -24.79 -94.48
CA ILE A 20 -35.84 -23.36 -94.14
C ILE A 20 -36.88 -22.95 -93.09
N ALA A 21 -38.16 -23.27 -93.29
CA ALA A 21 -39.25 -22.95 -92.35
C ALA A 21 -39.04 -23.51 -90.93
N SER A 22 -38.39 -24.68 -90.83
CA SER A 22 -38.15 -25.36 -89.56
C SER A 22 -36.86 -24.94 -88.85
N THR A 23 -36.08 -24.02 -89.44
CA THR A 23 -34.76 -23.65 -88.92
C THR A 23 -34.90 -22.68 -87.73
N PRO A 24 -34.22 -22.93 -86.59
CA PRO A 24 -34.29 -22.05 -85.41
C PRO A 24 -33.38 -20.82 -85.52
N VAL A 25 -32.55 -20.74 -86.55
CA VAL A 25 -31.64 -19.63 -86.85
C VAL A 25 -32.27 -18.77 -87.95
N PRO A 26 -32.28 -17.43 -87.82
CA PRO A 26 -32.83 -16.56 -88.85
C PRO A 26 -32.15 -16.78 -90.20
N VAL A 27 -32.94 -17.04 -91.25
CA VAL A 27 -32.44 -17.31 -92.60
C VAL A 27 -32.64 -16.09 -93.49
N VAL A 28 -31.60 -15.70 -94.24
CA VAL A 28 -31.66 -14.64 -95.24
C VAL A 28 -31.62 -15.27 -96.63
N SER A 29 -32.66 -15.06 -97.46
CA SER A 29 -32.67 -15.51 -98.85
C SER A 29 -32.02 -14.47 -99.76
N ALA A 30 -31.12 -14.91 -100.65
CA ALA A 30 -30.33 -14.05 -101.52
C ALA A 30 -30.17 -14.62 -102.94
N VAL A 31 -31.19 -15.30 -103.45
CA VAL A 31 -31.11 -16.18 -104.64
C VAL A 31 -31.31 -15.43 -105.97
N GLY A 32 -31.92 -14.24 -106.00
CA GLY A 32 -32.29 -13.59 -107.26
C GLY A 32 -32.42 -12.06 -107.22
N HIS A 33 -32.39 -11.46 -108.41
CA HIS A 33 -32.63 -10.04 -108.66
C HIS A 33 -34.12 -9.70 -108.45
N GLU A 34 -34.49 -8.42 -108.39
CA GLU A 34 -35.85 -7.97 -108.03
C GLU A 34 -36.99 -8.65 -108.83
N THR A 35 -36.70 -9.14 -110.04
CA THR A 35 -37.66 -9.81 -110.94
C THR A 35 -37.83 -11.32 -110.75
N ASP A 36 -36.90 -12.03 -110.08
CA ASP A 36 -36.96 -13.48 -109.90
C ASP A 36 -37.30 -13.83 -108.44
N VAL A 37 -38.56 -14.21 -108.18
CA VAL A 37 -39.03 -14.59 -106.85
C VAL A 37 -39.12 -16.11 -106.72
N THR A 38 -38.51 -16.66 -105.66
CA THR A 38 -38.51 -18.09 -105.36
C THR A 38 -39.31 -18.40 -104.08
N ILE A 39 -39.73 -19.65 -103.90
CA ILE A 39 -40.45 -20.07 -102.69
C ILE A 39 -39.58 -19.90 -101.43
N ALA A 40 -38.26 -20.08 -101.55
CA ALA A 40 -37.31 -19.84 -100.47
C ALA A 40 -37.32 -18.37 -99.98
N ASP A 41 -37.60 -17.40 -100.86
CA ASP A 41 -37.71 -15.99 -100.47
C ASP A 41 -38.94 -15.69 -99.59
N PHE A 42 -40.00 -16.49 -99.73
CA PHE A 42 -41.21 -16.36 -98.92
C PHE A 42 -41.11 -17.09 -97.58
N VAL A 43 -40.22 -18.07 -97.48
CA VAL A 43 -40.06 -18.89 -96.27
C VAL A 43 -38.90 -18.39 -95.38
N ALA A 44 -37.95 -17.63 -95.94
CA ALA A 44 -36.88 -16.99 -95.19
C ALA A 44 -37.37 -15.76 -94.39
N ASP A 45 -36.69 -15.45 -93.27
CA ASP A 45 -37.02 -14.32 -92.39
C ASP A 45 -36.77 -12.96 -93.05
N VAL A 46 -35.74 -12.89 -93.89
CA VAL A 46 -35.40 -11.67 -94.65
C VAL A 46 -35.03 -12.04 -96.09
N ARG A 47 -35.59 -11.30 -97.04
CA ARG A 47 -35.16 -11.34 -98.44
C ARG A 47 -34.13 -10.24 -98.70
N ALA A 48 -33.02 -10.60 -99.33
CA ALA A 48 -32.02 -9.67 -99.85
C ALA A 48 -31.93 -9.83 -101.39
N PRO A 49 -31.75 -8.72 -102.14
CA PRO A 49 -31.71 -8.75 -103.60
C PRO A 49 -30.41 -9.37 -104.18
N THR A 50 -29.36 -9.48 -103.37
CA THR A 50 -28.09 -10.11 -103.77
C THR A 50 -27.41 -10.78 -102.57
N PRO A 51 -26.54 -11.79 -102.79
CA PRO A 51 -25.72 -12.37 -101.73
C PRO A 51 -24.88 -11.34 -100.97
N SER A 52 -24.36 -10.32 -101.68
CA SER A 52 -23.62 -9.22 -101.07
C SER A 52 -24.51 -8.37 -100.16
N ALA A 53 -25.74 -8.06 -100.57
CA ALA A 53 -26.70 -7.32 -99.76
C ALA A 53 -27.13 -8.11 -98.50
N ALA A 54 -27.26 -9.44 -98.60
CA ALA A 54 -27.50 -10.29 -97.43
C ALA A 54 -26.34 -10.24 -96.43
N ALA A 55 -25.10 -10.35 -96.94
CA ALA A 55 -23.89 -10.26 -96.11
C ALA A 55 -23.77 -8.89 -95.44
N GLU A 56 -24.02 -7.80 -96.18
CA GLU A 56 -23.98 -6.43 -95.64
C GLU A 56 -25.00 -6.22 -94.51
N LEU A 57 -26.23 -6.72 -94.68
CA LEU A 57 -27.27 -6.66 -93.64
C LEU A 57 -26.86 -7.40 -92.36
N VAL A 58 -26.30 -8.61 -92.51
CA VAL A 58 -25.86 -9.42 -91.37
C VAL A 58 -24.66 -8.78 -90.67
N VAL A 59 -23.69 -8.25 -91.43
CA VAL A 59 -22.52 -7.55 -90.88
C VAL A 59 -22.96 -6.30 -90.12
N ALA A 60 -23.85 -5.48 -90.69
CA ALA A 60 -24.35 -4.27 -90.04
C ALA A 60 -25.05 -4.57 -88.69
N ARG A 61 -25.90 -5.60 -88.64
CA ARG A 61 -26.56 -6.02 -87.38
C ARG A 61 -25.58 -6.56 -86.35
N LYS A 62 -24.57 -7.31 -86.79
CA LYS A 62 -23.49 -7.80 -85.92
C LYS A 62 -22.72 -6.62 -85.31
N ASP A 63 -22.35 -5.63 -86.13
CA ASP A 63 -21.60 -4.46 -85.69
C ASP A 63 -22.41 -3.61 -84.69
N GLU A 64 -23.71 -3.48 -84.90
CA GLU A 64 -24.61 -2.83 -83.94
C GLU A 64 -24.65 -3.58 -82.59
N PHE A 65 -24.73 -4.92 -82.64
CA PHE A 65 -24.72 -5.75 -81.43
C PHE A 65 -23.39 -5.68 -80.68
N CYS A 66 -22.26 -5.78 -81.38
CA CYS A 66 -20.93 -5.60 -80.81
C CYS A 66 -20.80 -4.20 -80.18
N GLY A 67 -21.20 -3.14 -80.89
CA GLY A 67 -21.20 -1.78 -80.35
C GLY A 67 -22.09 -1.61 -79.12
N ARG A 68 -23.22 -2.33 -79.03
CA ARG A 68 -24.07 -2.35 -77.83
C ARG A 68 -23.39 -3.08 -76.66
N ILE A 69 -22.71 -4.19 -76.90
CA ILE A 69 -21.94 -4.92 -75.88
C ILE A 69 -20.81 -4.03 -75.34
N ASP A 70 -20.05 -3.38 -76.23
CA ASP A 70 -18.94 -2.51 -75.85
C ASP A 70 -19.42 -1.34 -74.96
N ARG A 71 -20.54 -0.70 -75.33
CA ARG A 71 -21.15 0.36 -74.51
C ARG A 71 -21.61 -0.15 -73.14
N LEU A 72 -22.16 -1.36 -73.07
CA LEU A 72 -22.56 -1.96 -71.78
C LEU A 72 -21.34 -2.27 -70.92
N GLU A 73 -20.26 -2.78 -71.53
CA GLU A 73 -19.02 -3.04 -70.84
C GLU A 73 -18.39 -1.76 -70.29
N ASP A 74 -18.32 -0.70 -71.09
CA ASP A 74 -17.77 0.59 -70.65
C ASP A 74 -18.60 1.21 -69.53
N ARG A 75 -19.93 1.12 -69.61
CA ARG A 75 -20.84 1.56 -68.53
C ARG A 75 -20.60 0.76 -67.24
N LEU A 76 -20.45 -0.56 -67.35
CA LEU A 76 -20.17 -1.41 -66.19
C LEU A 76 -18.82 -1.07 -65.56
N ARG A 77 -17.76 -0.94 -66.38
CA ARG A 77 -16.42 -0.54 -65.93
C ARG A 77 -16.45 0.82 -65.24
N ALA A 78 -17.14 1.80 -65.83
CA ALA A 78 -17.28 3.13 -65.23
C ALA A 78 -18.03 3.07 -63.88
N ALA A 79 -19.12 2.32 -63.79
CA ALA A 79 -19.89 2.14 -62.56
C ALA A 79 -19.07 1.45 -61.46
N ALA A 80 -18.30 0.41 -61.81
CA ALA A 80 -17.43 -0.32 -60.89
C ALA A 80 -16.31 0.58 -60.35
N ARG A 81 -15.60 1.31 -61.23
CA ARG A 81 -14.58 2.30 -60.83
C ARG A 81 -15.17 3.36 -59.91
N GLY A 82 -16.34 3.90 -60.25
CA GLY A 82 -17.04 4.88 -59.41
C GLY A 82 -17.40 4.33 -58.03
N ARG A 83 -17.81 3.06 -57.93
CA ARG A 83 -18.12 2.40 -56.65
C ARG A 83 -16.87 2.23 -55.79
N VAL A 84 -15.76 1.77 -56.36
CA VAL A 84 -14.47 1.65 -55.65
C VAL A 84 -14.02 3.01 -55.13
N GLN A 85 -14.03 4.06 -55.97
CA GLN A 85 -13.63 5.41 -55.55
C GLN A 85 -14.52 5.96 -54.42
N ARG A 86 -15.83 5.68 -54.41
CA ARG A 86 -16.72 6.08 -53.31
C ARG A 86 -16.38 5.34 -52.02
N LEU A 87 -16.14 4.04 -52.09
CA LEU A 87 -15.77 3.24 -50.93
C LEU A 87 -14.42 3.68 -50.35
N SER A 88 -13.40 3.89 -51.19
CA SER A 88 -12.10 4.38 -50.76
C SER A 88 -12.19 5.76 -50.10
N ARG A 89 -12.98 6.69 -50.66
CA ARG A 89 -13.24 8.00 -50.03
C ARG A 89 -13.92 7.86 -48.67
N ARG A 90 -14.90 6.96 -48.54
CA ARG A 90 -15.60 6.70 -47.27
C ARG A 90 -14.66 6.11 -46.22
N VAL A 91 -13.80 5.17 -46.60
CA VAL A 91 -12.76 4.62 -45.71
C VAL A 91 -11.77 5.71 -45.30
N HIS A 92 -11.30 6.54 -46.23
CA HIS A 92 -10.38 7.63 -45.95
C HIS A 92 -10.99 8.67 -44.99
N MET A 93 -12.24 9.07 -45.22
CA MET A 93 -12.96 9.98 -44.32
C MET A 93 -13.16 9.40 -42.91
N LEU A 94 -13.52 8.11 -42.81
CA LEU A 94 -13.69 7.46 -41.51
C LEU A 94 -12.35 7.29 -40.78
N SER A 95 -11.29 6.93 -41.49
CA SER A 95 -9.96 6.76 -40.92
C SER A 95 -9.34 8.10 -40.49
N GLY A 96 -9.62 9.17 -41.22
CA GLY A 96 -9.18 10.53 -40.90
C GLY A 96 -9.98 11.20 -39.76
N ARG A 97 -11.06 10.58 -39.27
CA ARG A 97 -11.80 11.14 -38.13
C ARG A 97 -10.89 11.14 -36.89
N PRO A 98 -10.73 12.30 -36.20
CA PRO A 98 -9.92 12.42 -34.99
C PRO A 98 -10.35 11.45 -33.87
N ALA A 99 -11.61 11.02 -33.88
CA ALA A 99 -12.13 10.01 -32.97
C ALA A 99 -11.47 8.64 -33.18
N ILE A 100 -11.23 8.21 -34.42
CA ILE A 100 -10.68 6.89 -34.74
C ILE A 100 -9.15 6.94 -34.78
N ALA A 101 -8.56 7.90 -35.49
CA ALA A 101 -7.11 8.08 -35.55
C ALA A 101 -6.50 8.40 -34.16
N GLY A 102 -7.20 9.20 -33.34
CA GLY A 102 -6.75 9.56 -32.00
C GLY A 102 -7.06 8.51 -30.92
N TYR A 103 -7.78 7.43 -31.23
CA TYR A 103 -8.18 6.44 -30.24
C TYR A 103 -6.96 5.73 -29.62
N ALA A 104 -6.01 5.27 -30.47
CA ALA A 104 -4.78 4.64 -30.00
C ALA A 104 -3.96 5.57 -29.10
N GLY A 105 -3.86 6.85 -29.46
CA GLY A 105 -3.19 7.87 -28.65
C GLY A 105 -3.87 8.11 -27.30
N ARG A 106 -5.22 8.20 -27.28
CA ARG A 106 -5.99 8.33 -26.03
C ARG A 106 -5.86 7.10 -25.14
N LEU A 107 -5.88 5.90 -25.72
CA LEU A 107 -5.68 4.65 -25.00
C LEU A 107 -4.27 4.58 -24.40
N ALA A 108 -3.24 4.96 -25.17
CA ALA A 108 -1.87 5.04 -24.68
C ALA A 108 -1.71 6.07 -23.55
N MET A 109 -2.35 7.24 -23.65
CA MET A 109 -2.38 8.24 -22.57
C MET A 109 -3.05 7.69 -21.30
N LYS A 110 -4.19 7.01 -21.43
CA LYS A 110 -4.88 6.38 -20.29
C LYS A 110 -4.04 5.25 -19.69
N GLY A 111 -3.35 4.47 -20.51
CA GLY A 111 -2.40 3.44 -20.06
C GLY A 111 -1.22 4.03 -19.28
N ARG A 112 -0.62 5.12 -19.78
CA ARG A 112 0.45 5.84 -19.05
C ARG A 112 -0.04 6.37 -17.71
N HIS A 113 -1.20 7.02 -17.69
CA HIS A 113 -1.77 7.56 -16.45
C HIS A 113 -2.09 6.44 -15.43
N ALA A 114 -2.59 5.30 -15.88
CA ALA A 114 -2.81 4.15 -15.02
C ALA A 114 -1.49 3.60 -14.44
N ALA A 115 -0.44 3.53 -15.25
CA ALA A 115 0.88 3.11 -14.80
C ALA A 115 1.49 4.09 -13.78
N GLU A 116 1.37 5.40 -14.02
CA GLU A 116 1.78 6.45 -13.07
C GLU A 116 1.07 6.31 -11.73
N LEU A 117 -0.25 6.16 -11.74
CA LEU A 117 -1.05 5.98 -10.52
C LEU A 117 -0.68 4.68 -9.78
N THR A 118 -0.44 3.60 -10.51
CA THR A 118 -0.01 2.32 -9.94
C THR A 118 1.35 2.46 -9.26
N HIS A 119 2.30 3.14 -9.91
CA HIS A 119 3.62 3.39 -9.33
C HIS A 119 3.55 4.31 -8.11
N ALA A 120 2.71 5.35 -8.15
CA ALA A 120 2.49 6.25 -7.03
C ALA A 120 1.88 5.52 -5.82
N LEU A 121 0.87 4.68 -6.03
CA LEU A 121 0.27 3.84 -4.98
C LEU A 121 1.30 2.88 -4.39
N ALA A 122 2.07 2.18 -5.23
CA ALA A 122 3.11 1.26 -4.76
C ALA A 122 4.20 1.98 -3.94
N ARG A 123 4.57 3.21 -4.32
CA ARG A 123 5.53 4.03 -3.58
C ARG A 123 5.00 4.44 -2.21
N ILE A 124 3.76 4.93 -2.14
CA ILE A 124 3.13 5.33 -0.88
C ILE A 124 2.94 4.11 0.04
N GLY A 125 2.49 2.98 -0.50
CA GLY A 125 2.35 1.73 0.25
C GLY A 125 3.67 1.25 0.86
N ARG A 126 4.75 1.23 0.07
CA ARG A 126 6.09 0.88 0.57
C ARG A 126 6.58 1.84 1.66
N ALA A 127 6.37 3.13 1.48
CA ALA A 127 6.75 4.13 2.48
C ALA A 127 5.97 3.94 3.80
N GLN A 128 4.68 3.67 3.74
CA GLN A 128 3.87 3.40 4.94
C GLN A 128 4.33 2.15 5.67
N LEU A 129 4.58 1.04 4.96
CA LEU A 129 5.10 -0.19 5.57
C LEU A 129 6.43 0.05 6.27
N ALA A 130 7.37 0.73 5.60
CA ALA A 130 8.67 1.07 6.20
C ALA A 130 8.53 1.95 7.45
N MET A 131 7.60 2.91 7.48
CA MET A 131 7.32 3.70 8.67
C MET A 131 6.74 2.87 9.82
N ARG A 132 5.82 1.94 9.52
CA ARG A 132 5.26 1.03 10.53
C ARG A 132 6.32 0.09 11.10
N ASP A 133 7.18 -0.47 10.25
CA ASP A 133 8.28 -1.33 10.69
C ASP A 133 9.25 -0.59 11.60
N ARG A 134 9.64 0.64 11.24
CA ARG A 134 10.47 1.50 12.09
C ARG A 134 9.79 1.78 13.44
N ARG A 135 8.48 2.04 13.44
CA ARG A 135 7.73 2.28 14.68
C ARG A 135 7.68 1.04 15.57
N VAL A 136 7.45 -0.14 14.99
CA VAL A 136 7.49 -1.41 15.72
C VAL A 136 8.88 -1.68 16.28
N GLN A 137 9.94 -1.47 15.50
CA GLN A 137 11.31 -1.63 15.99
C GLN A 137 11.66 -0.64 17.10
N GLN A 138 11.20 0.61 17.01
CA GLN A 138 11.39 1.61 18.06
C GLN A 138 10.68 1.19 19.35
N LEU A 139 9.42 0.76 19.25
CA LEU A 139 8.65 0.30 20.41
C LEU A 139 9.27 -0.97 21.03
N ARG A 140 9.74 -1.91 20.21
CA ARG A 140 10.48 -3.09 20.69
C ARG A 140 11.75 -2.70 21.42
N ARG A 141 12.57 -1.81 20.85
CA ARG A 141 13.78 -1.28 21.51
C ARG A 141 13.43 -0.57 22.81
N GLN A 142 12.38 0.23 22.83
CA GLN A 142 11.91 0.88 24.06
C GLN A 142 11.53 -0.16 25.11
N LEU A 143 10.82 -1.23 24.74
CA LEU A 143 10.45 -2.31 25.64
C LEU A 143 11.66 -3.10 26.14
N GLU A 144 12.61 -3.41 25.26
CA GLU A 144 13.87 -4.10 25.60
C GLU A 144 14.74 -3.25 26.53
N THR A 145 14.79 -1.94 26.32
CA THR A 145 15.47 -1.01 27.24
C THR A 145 14.69 -0.80 28.55
N PHE A 146 13.39 -1.07 28.55
CA PHE A 146 12.56 -1.05 29.75
C PHE A 146 12.75 -2.35 30.54
N ASP A 147 13.97 -2.53 31.04
CA ASP A 147 14.34 -3.66 31.89
C ASP A 147 13.72 -3.46 33.29
N LEU A 148 12.45 -3.86 33.39
CA LEU A 148 11.68 -3.85 34.62
C LEU A 148 12.41 -4.62 35.73
N GLY A 149 13.17 -5.66 35.37
CA GLY A 149 14.01 -6.42 36.28
C GLY A 149 15.12 -5.56 36.89
N ARG A 150 15.90 -4.84 36.07
CA ARG A 150 16.93 -3.91 36.56
C ARG A 150 16.35 -2.77 37.40
N ARG A 151 15.20 -2.22 37.00
CA ARG A 151 14.55 -1.12 37.73
C ARG A 151 14.02 -1.59 39.09
N LEU A 152 13.38 -2.76 39.15
CA LEU A 152 12.93 -3.38 40.39
C LEU A 152 14.12 -3.79 41.28
N ALA A 153 15.20 -4.31 40.71
CA ALA A 153 16.43 -4.61 41.44
C ALA A 153 17.01 -3.34 42.07
N GLY A 154 17.08 -2.23 41.32
CA GLY A 154 17.55 -0.94 41.84
C GLY A 154 16.67 -0.37 42.97
N VAL A 155 15.35 -0.56 42.91
CA VAL A 155 14.42 -0.19 43.99
C VAL A 155 14.63 -1.10 45.21
N ARG A 156 14.76 -2.41 45.02
CA ARG A 156 15.01 -3.37 46.09
C ARG A 156 16.32 -3.07 46.81
N THR A 157 17.40 -2.80 46.09
CA THR A 157 18.69 -2.43 46.70
C THR A 157 18.57 -1.16 47.54
N ARG A 158 17.86 -0.13 47.05
CA ARG A 158 17.60 1.11 47.80
C ARG A 158 16.80 0.87 49.07
N LEU A 159 15.78 0.01 49.02
CA LEU A 159 15.00 -0.37 50.20
C LEU A 159 15.85 -1.10 51.24
N VAL A 160 16.69 -2.05 50.81
CA VAL A 160 17.60 -2.78 51.69
C VAL A 160 18.62 -1.84 52.33
N SER A 161 19.25 -0.96 51.53
CA SER A 161 20.21 0.00 52.06
C SER A 161 19.56 1.01 53.02
N GLY A 162 18.37 1.51 52.68
CA GLY A 162 17.63 2.46 53.52
C GLY A 162 17.22 1.84 54.85
N ARG A 163 16.75 0.58 54.84
CA ARG A 163 16.46 -0.18 56.06
C ARG A 163 17.70 -0.34 56.93
N GLY A 164 18.82 -0.75 56.37
CA GLY A 164 20.08 -0.89 57.13
C GLY A 164 20.65 0.44 57.65
N GLN A 165 20.39 1.56 56.97
CA GLN A 165 20.74 2.90 57.48
C GLN A 165 19.83 3.29 58.66
N LEU A 166 18.53 3.03 58.56
CA LEU A 166 17.57 3.31 59.63
C LEU A 166 17.88 2.49 60.88
N GLU A 167 18.10 1.18 60.73
CA GLU A 167 18.45 0.30 61.85
C GLU A 167 19.71 0.79 62.58
N ARG A 168 20.77 1.15 61.83
CA ARG A 168 22.00 1.73 62.40
C ARG A 168 21.74 3.05 63.14
N ALA A 169 20.97 3.95 62.54
CA ALA A 169 20.62 5.23 63.15
C ALA A 169 19.82 5.04 64.45
N MET A 170 18.89 4.08 64.47
CA MET A 170 18.11 3.72 65.66
C MET A 170 19.01 3.18 66.78
N THR A 171 19.91 2.22 66.48
CA THR A 171 20.86 1.71 67.48
C THR A 171 21.80 2.80 68.01
N ALA A 172 22.33 3.67 67.13
CA ALA A 172 23.19 4.77 67.55
C ALA A 172 22.43 5.76 68.45
N ARG A 173 21.17 6.07 68.13
CA ARG A 173 20.33 6.94 68.94
C ARG A 173 20.03 6.32 70.31
N ARG A 174 19.76 5.01 70.37
CA ARG A 174 19.56 4.28 71.62
C ARG A 174 20.81 4.33 72.50
N HIS A 175 21.99 4.03 71.96
CA HIS A 175 23.25 4.08 72.71
C HIS A 175 23.59 5.48 73.23
N ARG A 176 23.33 6.54 72.44
CA ARG A 176 23.51 7.92 72.91
C ARG A 176 22.57 8.24 74.07
N ALA A 177 21.29 7.87 73.97
CA ALA A 177 20.32 8.08 75.04
C ALA A 177 20.70 7.31 76.31
N GLU A 178 21.12 6.05 76.20
CA GLU A 178 21.64 5.26 77.33
C GLU A 178 22.87 5.90 77.99
N SER A 179 23.81 6.41 77.17
CA SER A 179 25.02 7.05 77.67
C SER A 179 24.72 8.37 78.40
N GLN A 180 23.80 9.18 77.84
CA GLN A 180 23.33 10.41 78.48
C GLN A 180 22.62 10.10 79.81
N PHE A 181 21.75 9.10 79.82
CA PHE A 181 21.05 8.66 81.03
C PHE A 181 22.03 8.22 82.12
N ARG A 182 23.01 7.36 81.78
CA ARG A 182 24.05 6.94 82.75
C ARG A 182 24.84 8.13 83.27
N SER A 183 25.24 9.07 82.42
CA SER A 183 25.96 10.28 82.87
C SER A 183 25.14 11.13 83.83
N CYS A 184 23.84 11.28 83.59
CA CYS A 184 22.95 11.98 84.51
C CYS A 184 22.78 11.22 85.83
N ALA A 185 22.64 9.89 85.78
CA ALA A 185 22.55 9.05 86.97
C ALA A 185 23.83 9.15 87.81
N THR A 186 25.01 9.07 87.22
CA THR A 186 26.29 9.22 87.94
C THR A 186 26.44 10.62 88.54
N ARG A 187 25.99 11.67 87.84
CA ARG A 187 25.97 13.04 88.40
C ARG A 187 25.03 13.16 89.59
N LEU A 188 23.84 12.54 89.50
CA LEU A 188 22.88 12.51 90.58
C LEU A 188 23.42 11.73 91.80
N GLU A 189 24.08 10.59 91.56
CA GLU A 189 24.74 9.81 92.60
C GLU A 189 25.86 10.59 93.28
N ALA A 190 26.71 11.29 92.51
CA ALA A 190 27.78 12.13 93.05
C ALA A 190 27.27 13.31 93.90
N MET A 191 26.07 13.82 93.57
CA MET A 191 25.38 14.87 94.32
C MET A 191 24.59 14.32 95.52
N SER A 192 24.49 12.99 95.67
CA SER A 192 23.74 12.40 96.78
C SER A 192 24.57 12.46 98.09
N PRO A 193 24.02 13.01 99.18
CA PRO A 193 24.70 13.07 100.48
C PRO A 193 25.15 11.69 100.99
N LEU A 194 24.40 10.65 100.64
CA LEU A 194 24.71 9.26 100.96
C LEU A 194 25.98 8.74 100.26
N ALA A 195 26.23 9.13 99.01
CA ALA A 195 27.45 8.74 98.30
C ALA A 195 28.70 9.46 98.83
N VAL A 196 28.55 10.70 99.31
CA VAL A 196 29.65 11.43 99.98
C VAL A 196 30.00 10.77 101.31
N LEU A 197 29.00 10.41 102.12
CA LEU A 197 29.21 9.67 103.37
C LEU A 197 29.85 8.29 103.11
N GLY A 198 29.42 7.60 102.04
CA GLY A 198 29.96 6.30 101.63
C GLY A 198 31.44 6.30 101.22
N ARG A 199 32.00 7.46 100.82
CA ARG A 199 33.42 7.62 100.46
C ARG A 199 34.35 7.85 101.65
N GLY A 200 33.85 7.71 102.88
CA GLY A 200 34.64 7.85 104.11
C GLY A 200 34.66 9.26 104.69
N TYR A 201 33.85 10.18 104.15
CA TYR A 201 33.64 11.50 104.74
C TYR A 201 32.55 11.42 105.81
N ALA A 202 32.72 12.18 106.88
CA ALA A 202 31.75 12.27 107.96
C ALA A 202 31.22 13.71 108.04
N VAL A 203 29.94 13.88 108.37
CA VAL A 203 29.35 15.20 108.57
C VAL A 203 29.27 15.46 110.06
N ALA A 204 29.93 16.52 110.53
CA ALA A 204 29.92 16.95 111.92
C ALA A 204 28.76 17.95 112.16
N TRP A 205 27.98 17.68 113.20
CA TRP A 205 26.84 18.48 113.64
C TRP A 205 27.08 18.99 115.06
N ASN A 206 26.49 20.15 115.38
CA ASN A 206 26.41 20.61 116.77
C ASN A 206 25.62 19.62 117.65
N ALA A 207 25.75 19.70 118.99
CA ALA A 207 25.14 18.78 119.96
C ALA A 207 23.64 18.53 119.69
N ASP A 208 22.90 19.59 119.34
CA ASP A 208 21.44 19.55 119.10
C ASP A 208 21.04 19.19 117.65
N ARG A 209 22.02 18.88 116.79
CA ARG A 209 21.81 18.43 115.39
C ARG A 209 21.12 19.45 114.48
N THR A 210 21.18 20.73 114.83
CA THR A 210 20.53 21.85 114.13
C THR A 210 21.41 22.47 113.04
N GLN A 211 22.74 22.45 113.20
CA GLN A 211 23.69 23.06 112.26
C GLN A 211 24.87 22.13 111.96
N VAL A 212 25.26 22.08 110.68
CA VAL A 212 26.49 21.42 110.23
C VAL A 212 27.68 22.34 110.50
N LEU A 213 28.67 21.82 111.22
CA LEU A 213 29.90 22.53 111.56
C LEU A 213 30.80 22.55 110.33
N ARG A 214 31.11 23.75 109.82
CA ARG A 214 31.93 23.92 108.60
C ARG A 214 33.32 24.49 108.87
N ASP A 215 33.48 25.16 110.02
CA ASP A 215 34.71 25.82 110.43
C ASP A 215 35.08 25.39 111.85
N ALA A 216 36.37 25.18 112.11
CA ALA A 216 36.89 24.79 113.42
C ALA A 216 36.72 25.92 114.47
N ALA A 217 36.57 27.17 114.03
CA ALA A 217 36.33 28.32 114.91
C ALA A 217 34.94 28.33 115.56
N GLU A 218 33.98 27.54 115.05
CA GLU A 218 32.60 27.48 115.55
C GLU A 218 32.45 26.64 116.82
N VAL A 219 33.51 25.94 117.24
CA VAL A 219 33.47 25.01 118.37
C VAL A 219 34.58 25.32 119.36
N LYS A 220 34.30 25.19 120.67
CA LYS A 220 35.29 25.39 121.72
C LYS A 220 35.76 24.05 122.30
N PRO A 221 36.99 23.97 122.82
CA PRO A 221 37.44 22.82 123.60
C PRO A 221 36.48 22.57 124.77
N GLY A 222 35.90 21.37 124.84
CA GLY A 222 34.90 20.96 125.82
C GLY A 222 33.50 20.71 125.25
N ASP A 223 33.20 21.25 124.06
CA ASP A 223 31.88 21.13 123.43
C ASP A 223 31.64 19.71 122.88
N THR A 224 30.37 19.28 122.89
CA THR A 224 29.95 17.98 122.35
C THR A 224 29.53 18.11 120.89
N VAL A 225 30.07 17.25 120.02
CA VAL A 225 29.85 17.23 118.58
C VAL A 225 29.38 15.83 118.16
N ARG A 226 28.37 15.78 117.28
CA ARG A 226 27.85 14.54 116.70
C ARG A 226 28.35 14.36 115.28
N VAL A 227 28.99 13.24 115.00
CA VAL A 227 29.57 12.92 113.70
C VAL A 227 28.75 11.81 113.05
N THR A 228 28.07 12.12 111.95
CA THR A 228 27.31 11.14 111.17
C THR A 228 28.20 10.53 110.08
N LEU A 229 28.30 9.21 110.08
CA LEU A 229 29.07 8.40 109.12
C LEU A 229 28.13 7.75 108.08
N SER A 230 28.70 7.04 107.11
CA SER A 230 27.93 6.26 106.13
C SER A 230 26.93 5.28 106.75
N ARG A 231 27.26 4.71 107.90
CA ARG A 231 26.39 3.84 108.69
C ARG A 231 26.61 4.11 110.17
N GLY A 232 25.62 4.72 110.82
CA GLY A 232 25.66 5.04 112.24
C GLY A 232 26.18 6.43 112.56
N GLU A 233 26.22 6.75 113.84
CA GLU A 233 26.54 8.08 114.36
C GLU A 233 27.35 7.96 115.65
N ILE A 234 28.32 8.86 115.81
CA ILE A 234 29.22 8.89 116.97
C ILE A 234 29.08 10.24 117.66
N GLU A 235 29.01 10.24 118.98
CA GLU A 235 29.03 11.44 119.81
C GLU A 235 30.42 11.58 120.45
N THR A 236 31.04 12.75 120.31
CA THR A 236 32.42 13.00 120.75
C THR A 236 32.54 14.38 121.39
N LYS A 237 33.48 14.56 122.31
CA LYS A 237 33.81 15.88 122.88
C LYS A 237 35.08 16.44 122.24
N VAL A 238 35.08 17.73 121.95
CA VAL A 238 36.22 18.42 121.34
C VAL A 238 37.31 18.63 122.38
N SER A 239 38.48 18.00 122.18
CA SER A 239 39.61 18.14 123.10
C SER A 239 40.48 19.37 122.78
N ARG A 240 40.59 19.76 121.50
CA ARG A 240 41.41 20.87 121.02
C ARG A 240 40.91 21.34 119.65
N THR A 241 40.88 22.64 119.42
CA THR A 241 40.65 23.26 118.10
C THR A 241 41.92 23.95 117.63
N GLU A 242 42.21 23.86 116.33
CA GLU A 242 43.34 24.53 115.63
C GLU A 242 42.81 25.36 114.46
#